data_AF-A0A258S528-F1
#
_entry.id   AF-A0A258S528-F1
#
_cell.length_a   1.000
_cell.length_b   1.000
_cell.length_c   1.000
_cell.angle_alpha   90.00
_cell.angle_beta   90.00
_cell.angle_gamma   90.00
#
_symmetry.space_group_name_H-M   'P 1'
#
loop_
_entity.id
_entity.type
_entity.pdbx_description
1 polymer ?
#
loop_
_entity_poly.entity_id
_entity_poly.type
_entity_poly.pdbx_seq_one_letter_code
_entity_poly.pdbx_strand_id
1 'polypeptide(L)'
;MTFSVSTLCLASGAPLLLRIDSHLLRGLGAALFTVGFVMAATPAFADENILAVDNGEVRCRASKADLTRISLKDDRFVSVSRVQTGVEGQDFSIVHEPTRGDIYISVPEAYSKPNISFFGTTQKGLVYKFDCQIGGDSAVQVFVGNADIENPSAKPEVLT
;
A
#
# COMPACT_ATOMS: atom_id res chain seq x y z
N MET A 1 -14.57 -6.25 -26.55
CA MET A 1 -13.37 -5.40 -26.68
C MET A 1 -13.69 -4.03 -26.12
N THR A 2 -13.34 -3.78 -24.86
CA THR A 2 -13.39 -2.44 -24.26
C THR A 2 -12.04 -1.78 -24.51
N PHE A 3 -11.99 -0.80 -25.41
CA PHE A 3 -10.79 0.00 -25.63
C PHE A 3 -10.68 1.04 -24.51
N SER A 4 -9.57 1.05 -23.78
CA SER A 4 -9.30 2.09 -22.79
C SER A 4 -9.01 3.42 -23.49
N VAL A 5 -9.43 4.54 -22.89
CA VAL A 5 -9.23 5.90 -23.41
C VAL A 5 -7.76 6.15 -23.72
N SER A 6 -6.84 5.64 -22.90
CA SER A 6 -5.39 5.73 -23.10
C SER A 6 -4.94 5.08 -24.42
N THR A 7 -5.51 3.93 -24.77
CA THR A 7 -5.22 3.21 -26.02
C THR A 7 -5.70 4.00 -27.24
N LEU A 8 -6.84 4.69 -27.11
CA LEU A 8 -7.42 5.50 -28.18
C LEU A 8 -6.58 6.78 -28.45
N CYS A 9 -6.08 7.42 -27.39
CA CYS A 9 -5.20 8.59 -27.49
C CYS A 9 -3.83 8.24 -28.11
N LEU A 10 -3.23 7.11 -27.71
CA LEU A 10 -1.95 6.65 -28.28
C LEU A 10 -2.08 6.29 -29.77
N ALA A 11 -3.12 5.56 -30.15
CA ALA A 11 -3.34 5.11 -31.53
C ALA A 11 -3.65 6.26 -32.50
N SER A 12 -4.33 7.31 -32.03
CA SER A 12 -4.67 8.49 -32.84
C SER A 12 -3.53 9.51 -32.90
N GLY A 13 -2.74 9.66 -31.83
CA GLY A 13 -1.60 10.59 -31.77
C GLY A 13 -0.41 10.18 -32.67
N ALA A 14 -0.10 8.88 -32.76
CA ALA A 14 1.04 8.36 -33.53
C ALA A 14 1.05 8.75 -35.03
N PRO A 15 -0.05 8.59 -35.81
CA PRO A 15 -0.06 8.98 -37.22
C PRO A 15 -0.07 10.50 -37.43
N LEU A 16 -0.57 11.29 -36.47
CA LEU A 16 -0.59 12.76 -36.53
C LEU A 16 0.80 13.36 -36.29
N LEU A 17 1.64 12.70 -35.48
CA LEU A 17 3.04 13.06 -35.24
C LEU A 17 3.94 12.94 -36.49
N LEU A 18 3.61 12.00 -37.39
CA LEU A 18 4.38 11.70 -38.59
C LEU A 18 4.01 12.60 -39.79
N ARG A 19 3.06 13.53 -39.65
CA ARG A 19 2.70 14.49 -40.70
C ARG A 19 3.77 15.58 -40.79
N ILE A 20 4.56 15.54 -41.87
CA ILE A 20 5.71 16.43 -42.12
C ILE A 20 5.27 17.85 -42.53
N ASP A 21 4.09 18.00 -43.16
CA ASP A 21 3.71 19.24 -43.84
C ASP A 21 2.95 20.27 -42.96
N SER A 22 2.56 19.92 -41.73
CA SER A 22 1.74 20.82 -40.88
C SER A 22 2.17 20.81 -39.43
N HIS A 23 2.78 21.92 -38.99
CA HIS A 23 3.21 22.13 -37.60
C HIS A 23 2.03 22.10 -36.61
N LEU A 24 0.84 22.53 -37.01
CA LEU A 24 -0.38 22.49 -36.19
C LEU A 24 -0.82 21.05 -35.89
N LEU A 25 -0.82 20.21 -36.92
CA LEU A 25 -1.24 18.81 -36.79
C LEU A 25 -0.23 17.99 -35.99
N ARG A 26 1.07 18.30 -36.14
CA ARG A 26 2.15 17.74 -35.32
C ARG A 26 2.01 18.13 -33.85
N GLY A 27 1.62 19.37 -33.55
CA GLY A 27 1.37 19.84 -32.19
C GLY A 27 0.20 19.08 -31.52
N LEU A 28 -0.90 18.89 -32.26
CA LEU A 28 -2.05 18.11 -31.78
C LEU A 28 -1.70 16.63 -31.56
N GLY A 29 -0.96 16.02 -32.48
CA GLY A 29 -0.48 14.65 -32.35
C GLY A 29 0.43 14.45 -31.13
N ALA A 30 1.33 15.41 -30.88
CA ALA A 30 2.19 15.40 -29.69
C ALA A 30 1.37 15.49 -28.40
N ALA A 31 0.38 16.37 -28.34
CA ALA A 31 -0.49 16.51 -27.18
C ALA A 31 -1.32 15.24 -26.91
N LEU A 32 -1.88 14.60 -27.95
CA LEU A 32 -2.64 13.36 -27.80
C LEU A 32 -1.76 12.20 -27.34
N PHE A 33 -0.54 12.10 -27.87
CA PHE A 33 0.40 11.05 -27.50
C PHE A 33 0.90 11.21 -26.07
N THR A 34 1.22 12.43 -25.64
CA THR A 34 1.64 12.69 -24.24
C THR A 34 0.52 12.42 -23.25
N VAL A 35 -0.72 12.85 -23.56
CA VAL A 35 -1.90 12.54 -22.74
C VAL A 35 -2.14 11.04 -22.65
N GLY A 36 -2.05 10.32 -23.77
CA GLY A 36 -2.18 8.86 -23.80
C GLY A 36 -1.12 8.15 -22.96
N PHE A 37 0.12 8.64 -22.98
CA PHE A 37 1.22 8.08 -22.19
C PHE A 37 1.07 8.36 -20.69
N VAL A 38 0.69 9.59 -20.31
CA VAL A 38 0.44 9.96 -18.91
C VAL A 38 -0.73 9.14 -18.33
N MET A 39 -1.79 8.90 -19.11
CA MET A 39 -2.93 8.08 -18.70
C MET A 39 -2.67 6.57 -18.73
N ALA A 40 -1.54 6.11 -19.27
CA ALA A 40 -1.12 4.72 -19.23
C ALA A 40 -0.25 4.40 -18.00
N ALA A 41 0.21 5.41 -17.27
CA ALA A 41 0.97 5.21 -16.04
C ALA A 41 0.05 4.66 -14.94
N THR A 42 0.21 3.38 -14.61
CA THR A 42 -0.35 2.84 -13.38
C THR A 42 0.58 3.24 -12.22
N PRO A 43 0.08 3.94 -11.19
CA PRO A 43 0.88 4.20 -10.00
C PRO A 43 1.28 2.85 -9.38
N ALA A 44 2.58 2.59 -9.31
CA ALA A 44 3.14 1.46 -8.59
C ALA A 44 3.05 1.74 -7.09
N PHE A 45 1.92 1.40 -6.47
CA PHE A 45 1.73 1.51 -5.03
C PHE A 45 2.38 0.31 -4.29
N ALA A 46 3.69 0.16 -4.44
CA ALA A 46 4.42 -0.90 -3.73
C ALA A 46 4.66 -0.51 -2.26
N ASP A 47 4.98 0.76 -2.00
CA ASP A 47 5.39 1.24 -0.68
C ASP A 47 4.36 2.23 -0.11
N GLU A 48 3.87 1.94 1.09
CA GLU A 48 2.94 2.79 1.85
C GLU A 48 3.61 3.28 3.14
N ASN A 49 3.62 4.60 3.36
CA ASN A 49 4.19 5.20 4.55
C ASN A 49 3.06 5.80 5.40
N ILE A 50 2.85 5.26 6.59
CA ILE A 50 1.76 5.62 7.49
C ILE A 50 2.35 6.19 8.76
N LEU A 51 1.78 7.30 9.23
CA LEU A 51 2.07 7.86 10.54
C LEU A 51 0.89 7.57 11.47
N ALA A 52 1.14 6.85 12.56
CA ALA A 52 0.13 6.44 13.54
C ALA A 52 0.44 6.99 14.94
N VAL A 53 -0.55 6.94 15.83
CA VAL A 53 -0.39 7.26 17.27
C VAL A 53 -0.47 5.99 18.11
N ASP A 54 0.03 6.02 19.34
CA ASP A 54 -0.14 4.88 20.25
C ASP A 54 -1.63 4.56 20.49
N ASN A 55 -1.96 3.27 20.54
CA ASN A 55 -3.34 2.74 20.56
C ASN A 55 -4.19 3.14 19.33
N GLY A 56 -3.54 3.63 18.27
CA GLY A 56 -4.18 4.04 17.03
C GLY A 56 -4.49 2.90 16.07
N GLU A 57 -5.33 3.21 15.07
CA GLU A 57 -5.60 2.33 13.94
C GLU A 57 -4.65 2.64 12.78
N VAL A 58 -3.99 1.60 12.26
CA VAL A 58 -3.17 1.64 11.05
C VAL A 58 -4.00 1.06 9.90
N ARG A 59 -4.45 1.94 8.99
CA ARG A 59 -5.15 1.54 7.75
C ARG A 59 -4.13 1.35 6.65
N CYS A 60 -4.04 0.14 6.12
CA CYS A 60 -2.99 -0.28 5.20
C CYS A 60 -3.55 -1.06 4.01
N ARG A 61 -2.70 -1.41 3.05
CA ARG A 61 -2.98 -2.46 2.07
C ARG A 61 -2.22 -3.75 2.36
N ALA A 62 -2.82 -4.86 1.96
CA ALA A 62 -2.21 -6.18 1.96
C ALA A 62 -2.35 -6.81 0.56
N SER A 63 -1.30 -7.48 0.11
CA SER A 63 -1.31 -8.21 -1.15
C SER A 63 -2.26 -9.41 -1.09
N LYS A 64 -3.00 -9.63 -2.18
CA LYS A 64 -3.90 -10.77 -2.33
C LYS A 64 -3.16 -12.03 -2.78
N ALA A 65 -2.11 -11.88 -3.60
CA ALA A 65 -1.43 -13.00 -4.25
C ALA A 65 0.07 -13.12 -3.92
N ASP A 66 0.62 -12.17 -3.17
CA ASP A 66 2.04 -12.12 -2.80
C ASP A 66 2.20 -11.75 -1.31
N LEU A 67 3.43 -11.50 -0.87
CA LEU A 67 3.75 -11.13 0.50
C LEU A 67 3.51 -9.66 0.79
N THR A 68 3.05 -9.38 2.00
CA THR A 68 3.03 -8.02 2.56
C THR A 68 4.08 -7.91 3.66
N ARG A 69 5.01 -6.97 3.55
CA ARG A 69 5.98 -6.65 4.61
C ARG A 69 5.53 -5.43 5.38
N ILE A 70 5.40 -5.53 6.70
CA ILE A 70 5.14 -4.38 7.57
C ILE A 70 6.36 -4.15 8.45
N SER A 71 6.86 -2.92 8.43
CA SER A 71 8.05 -2.48 9.14
C SER A 71 7.73 -1.24 9.97
N LEU A 72 8.32 -1.17 11.16
CA LEU A 72 8.16 -0.04 12.07
C LEU A 72 9.41 0.84 12.02
N LYS A 73 9.22 2.16 12.03
CA LYS A 73 10.33 3.10 12.09
C LYS A 73 10.92 3.12 13.50
N ASP A 74 12.22 2.85 13.59
CA ASP A 74 13.00 2.85 14.83
C ASP A 74 12.40 1.97 15.94
N ASP A 75 11.64 0.94 15.60
CA ASP A 75 10.97 0.03 16.52
C ASP A 75 10.86 -1.36 15.87
N ARG A 76 10.36 -2.35 16.61
CA ARG A 76 10.17 -3.72 16.11
C ARG A 76 8.96 -4.39 16.75
N PHE A 77 8.33 -5.31 16.03
CA PHE A 77 7.27 -6.15 16.58
C PHE A 77 7.82 -7.17 17.57
N VAL A 78 7.25 -7.21 18.78
CA VAL A 78 7.54 -8.25 19.78
C VAL A 78 6.42 -9.27 19.90
N SER A 79 5.19 -8.87 19.59
CA SER A 79 4.04 -9.75 19.61
C SER A 79 3.01 -9.29 18.59
N VAL A 80 2.35 -10.26 17.97
CA VAL A 80 1.22 -10.03 17.08
C VAL A 80 0.09 -10.97 17.48
N SER A 81 -1.10 -10.40 17.66
CA SER A 81 -2.30 -11.12 18.05
C SER A 81 -3.37 -10.98 16.97
N ARG A 82 -3.87 -12.11 16.47
CA ARG A 82 -4.94 -12.19 15.48
C ARG A 82 -5.98 -13.21 15.91
N VAL A 83 -7.21 -13.06 15.45
CA VAL A 83 -8.22 -14.11 15.57
C VAL A 83 -7.85 -15.22 14.58
N GLN A 84 -7.76 -16.46 15.07
CA GLN A 84 -7.64 -17.66 14.24
C GLN A 84 -8.93 -18.46 14.38
N THR A 85 -9.60 -18.73 13.27
CA THR A 85 -10.85 -19.51 13.29
C THR A 85 -10.59 -20.99 13.05
N GLY A 86 -9.43 -21.36 12.50
CA GLY A 86 -9.08 -22.74 12.13
C GLY A 86 -9.81 -23.21 10.87
N VAL A 87 -10.55 -22.33 10.18
CA VAL A 87 -11.29 -22.65 8.96
C VAL A 87 -10.49 -22.18 7.76
N GLU A 88 -10.29 -23.08 6.79
CA GLU A 88 -9.62 -22.74 5.52
C GLU A 88 -10.33 -21.55 4.84
N GLY A 89 -9.54 -20.60 4.34
CA GLY A 89 -10.08 -19.38 3.70
C GLY A 89 -10.64 -18.33 4.67
N GLN A 90 -10.41 -18.48 5.98
CA GLN A 90 -10.74 -17.45 6.98
C GLN A 90 -9.53 -16.97 7.78
N ASP A 91 -8.41 -17.68 7.69
CA ASP A 91 -7.17 -17.37 8.36
C ASP A 91 -6.11 -16.88 7.37
N PHE A 92 -5.24 -16.00 7.85
CA PHE A 92 -4.05 -15.52 7.15
C PHE A 92 -2.82 -15.81 8.02
N SER A 93 -1.64 -15.85 7.38
CA SER A 93 -0.39 -16.10 8.10
C SER A 93 0.35 -14.82 8.41
N ILE A 94 1.01 -14.79 9.55
CA ILE A 94 1.96 -13.74 9.94
C ILE A 94 3.22 -14.44 10.42
N VAL A 95 4.37 -14.06 9.86
CA VAL A 95 5.69 -14.55 10.23
C VAL A 95 6.56 -13.39 10.67
N HIS A 96 7.23 -13.54 11.81
CA HIS A 96 8.18 -12.55 12.31
C HIS A 96 9.54 -12.72 11.63
N GLU A 97 10.13 -11.60 11.21
CA GLU A 97 11.53 -11.55 10.78
C GLU A 97 12.40 -11.11 11.97
N PRO A 98 13.17 -12.03 12.59
CA PRO A 98 13.81 -11.77 13.87
C PRO A 98 14.92 -10.72 13.81
N THR A 99 15.55 -10.52 12.65
CA THR A 99 16.73 -9.67 12.49
C THR A 99 16.35 -8.19 12.51
N ARG A 100 15.39 -7.81 11.66
CA ARG A 100 14.90 -6.43 11.56
C ARG A 100 13.69 -6.18 12.45
N GLY A 101 12.95 -7.22 12.83
CA GLY A 101 11.75 -7.08 13.63
C GLY A 101 10.51 -6.68 12.84
N ASP A 102 10.57 -6.88 11.52
CA ASP A 102 9.44 -6.75 10.59
C ASP A 102 8.52 -7.96 10.71
N ILE A 103 7.32 -7.83 10.15
CA ILE A 103 6.42 -8.97 9.93
C ILE A 103 6.11 -9.15 8.44
N TYR A 104 5.96 -10.41 8.05
CA TYR A 104 5.50 -10.81 6.74
C TYR A 104 4.13 -11.44 6.84
N ILE A 105 3.22 -11.00 5.97
CA ILE A 105 1.85 -11.47 5.91
C ILE A 105 1.61 -12.14 4.57
N SER A 106 0.99 -13.31 4.58
CA SER A 106 0.51 -14.00 3.39
C SER A 106 -0.98 -14.29 3.52
N VAL A 107 -1.75 -13.88 2.52
CA VAL A 107 -3.18 -14.13 2.44
C VAL A 107 -3.41 -15.32 1.50
N PRO A 108 -4.10 -16.38 1.94
CA PRO A 108 -4.39 -17.51 1.06
C PRO A 108 -5.40 -17.11 -0.02
N GLU A 109 -5.33 -17.75 -1.19
CA GLU A 109 -6.22 -17.46 -2.32
C GLU A 109 -7.72 -17.61 -1.96
N ALA A 110 -8.04 -18.57 -1.10
CA ALA A 110 -9.39 -18.83 -0.62
C ALA A 110 -9.89 -17.83 0.46
N TYR A 111 -9.08 -16.83 0.85
CA TYR A 111 -9.45 -15.87 1.88
C TYR A 111 -10.69 -15.06 1.48
N SER A 112 -11.72 -15.11 2.31
CA SER A 112 -13.06 -14.62 1.94
C SER A 112 -13.36 -13.19 2.35
N LYS A 113 -12.64 -12.62 3.31
CA LYS A 113 -12.90 -11.27 3.83
C LYS A 113 -12.11 -10.22 3.01
N PRO A 114 -12.66 -9.01 2.84
CA PRO A 114 -11.98 -7.94 2.10
C PRO A 114 -10.80 -7.33 2.86
N ASN A 115 -10.73 -7.55 4.18
CA ASN A 115 -9.74 -6.96 5.06
C ASN A 115 -9.18 -8.03 6.01
N ILE A 116 -7.92 -7.84 6.41
CA ILE A 116 -7.29 -8.55 7.53
C ILE A 116 -7.11 -7.59 8.70
N SER A 117 -7.29 -8.09 9.92
CA SER A 117 -7.08 -7.30 11.12
C SER A 117 -6.34 -8.06 12.21
N PHE A 118 -5.46 -7.36 12.91
CA PHE A 118 -4.65 -7.88 14.01
C PHE A 118 -4.14 -6.74 14.88
N PHE A 119 -3.71 -7.08 16.09
CA PHE A 119 -3.02 -6.18 16.99
C PHE A 119 -1.52 -6.47 16.97
N GLY A 120 -0.71 -5.41 16.88
CA GLY A 120 0.74 -5.49 17.01
C GLY A 120 1.18 -4.76 18.27
N THR A 121 2.02 -5.41 19.07
CA THR A 121 2.73 -4.78 20.19
C THR A 121 4.20 -4.67 19.84
N THR A 122 4.76 -3.49 20.09
CA THR A 122 6.14 -3.18 19.72
C THR A 122 7.11 -3.29 20.90
N GLN A 123 8.41 -3.30 20.62
CA GLN A 123 9.44 -3.34 21.66
C GLN A 123 9.42 -2.09 22.55
N LYS A 124 9.03 -0.93 22.00
CA LYS A 124 8.84 0.29 22.78
C LYS A 124 7.54 0.30 23.60
N GLY A 125 6.75 -0.78 23.55
CA GLY A 125 5.51 -0.92 24.31
C GLY A 125 4.29 -0.26 23.67
N LEU A 126 4.40 0.16 22.41
CA LEU A 126 3.29 0.76 21.66
C LEU A 126 2.35 -0.33 21.16
N VAL A 127 1.08 0.01 21.02
CA VAL A 127 0.06 -0.91 20.52
C VAL A 127 -0.64 -0.30 19.32
N TYR A 128 -0.75 -1.07 18.24
CA TYR A 128 -1.47 -0.67 17.04
C TYR A 128 -2.53 -1.69 16.68
N LYS A 129 -3.67 -1.21 16.19
CA LYS A 129 -4.67 -2.02 15.51
C LYS A 129 -4.48 -1.89 14.00
N PHE A 130 -4.06 -2.95 13.34
CA PHE A 130 -3.95 -2.98 11.89
C PHE A 130 -5.28 -3.38 11.27
N ASP A 131 -5.71 -2.64 10.26
CA ASP A 131 -6.82 -2.97 9.37
C ASP A 131 -6.33 -2.77 7.93
N CYS A 132 -5.86 -3.87 7.33
CA CYS A 132 -5.32 -3.82 5.96
C CYS A 132 -6.35 -4.34 4.96
N GLN A 133 -6.64 -3.54 3.94
CA GLN A 133 -7.48 -3.93 2.81
C GLN A 133 -6.71 -4.85 1.87
N ILE A 134 -7.29 -5.98 1.50
CA ILE A 134 -6.68 -6.96 0.60
C ILE A 134 -6.90 -6.54 -0.85
N GLY A 135 -5.83 -6.52 -1.63
CA GLY A 135 -5.90 -6.27 -3.07
C GLY A 135 -4.54 -6.32 -3.76
N GLY A 136 -4.57 -6.31 -5.08
CA GLY A 136 -3.36 -6.37 -5.91
C GLY A 136 -2.67 -7.74 -5.90
N ASP A 137 -1.88 -7.98 -6.95
CA ASP A 137 -1.20 -9.27 -7.15
C ASP A 137 0.32 -9.19 -6.91
N SER A 138 0.83 -8.02 -6.57
CA SER A 138 2.25 -7.78 -6.31
C SER A 138 2.53 -7.68 -4.83
N ALA A 139 3.79 -7.91 -4.44
CA ALA A 139 4.24 -7.67 -3.08
C ALA A 139 3.96 -6.22 -2.63
N VAL A 140 3.57 -6.07 -1.36
CA VAL A 140 3.25 -4.79 -0.73
C VAL A 140 4.19 -4.56 0.45
N GLN A 141 4.61 -3.32 0.63
CA GLN A 141 5.46 -2.88 1.72
C GLN A 141 4.75 -1.74 2.46
N VAL A 142 4.64 -1.87 3.78
CA VAL A 142 4.08 -0.85 4.66
C VAL A 142 5.15 -0.42 5.67
N PHE A 143 5.38 0.87 5.76
CA PHE A 143 6.24 1.53 6.74
C PHE A 143 5.38 2.31 7.72
N VAL A 144 5.49 2.02 9.01
CA VAL A 144 4.72 2.69 10.05
C VAL A 144 5.65 3.50 10.94
N GLY A 145 5.45 4.82 10.98
CA GLY A 145 6.02 5.72 11.97
C GLY A 145 5.05 6.01 13.10
N ASN A 146 5.57 6.50 14.23
CA ASN A 146 4.75 6.93 15.35
C ASN A 146 4.84 8.45 15.52
N ALA A 147 3.71 9.15 15.44
CA ALA A 147 3.62 10.60 15.57
C ALA A 147 4.04 11.11 16.95
N ASP A 148 3.73 10.36 18.03
CA ASP A 148 4.05 10.75 19.40
C ASP A 148 5.57 10.69 19.66
N ILE A 149 6.27 9.78 18.97
CA ILE A 149 7.74 9.70 18.98
C ILE A 149 8.36 10.76 18.08
N GLU A 150 7.82 10.97 16.88
CA GLU A 150 8.40 11.91 15.91
C GLU A 150 8.18 13.38 16.30
N ASN A 151 7.06 13.68 16.95
CA ASN A 151 6.76 15.00 17.47
C ASN A 151 6.26 14.90 18.92
N PRO A 152 7.17 14.73 19.89
CA PRO A 152 6.84 14.64 21.30
C PRO A 152 6.32 16.00 21.81
N SER A 153 5.06 16.30 21.51
CA SER A 153 4.35 17.42 22.12
C SER A 153 4.17 17.08 23.60
N ALA A 154 4.59 17.98 24.49
CA ALA A 154 4.52 17.78 25.94
C ALA A 154 3.12 17.33 26.34
N LYS A 155 2.99 16.07 26.77
CA LYS A 155 1.78 15.51 27.34
C LYS A 155 1.27 16.50 28.40
N PRO A 156 -0.01 16.92 28.40
CA PRO A 156 -0.54 17.73 29.49
C PRO A 156 -0.31 16.96 30.79
N GLU A 157 0.53 17.53 31.66
CA GLU A 157 0.74 17.02 33.00
C GLU A 157 -0.63 16.97 33.67
N VAL A 158 -1.10 15.76 33.95
CA VAL A 158 -2.35 15.56 34.69
C VAL A 158 -2.06 16.11 36.09
N LEU A 159 -2.60 17.30 36.37
CA LEU A 159 -2.54 17.95 37.66
C LEU A 159 -3.27 17.05 38.68
N THR A 160 -2.51 16.26 39.43
CA THR A 160 -2.98 15.58 40.66
C THR A 160 -3.13 16.57 41.79
#